data_AF-A0A9D5NQ38-F1
#
_entry.id   AF-A0A9D5NQ38-F1
#
_cell.length_a   1.000
_cell.length_b   1.000
_cell.length_c   1.000
_cell.angle_alpha   90.00
_cell.angle_beta   90.00
_cell.angle_gamma   90.00
#
_symmetry.space_group_name_H-M   'P 1'
#
loop_
_entity.id
_entity.type
_entity.pdbx_description
1 polymer ?
#
loop_
_entity_poly.entity_id
_entity_poly.type
_entity_poly.pdbx_seq_one_letter_code
_entity_poly.pdbx_strand_id
1 'polypeptide(L)'
;MNIHILHEAADTLKSATSVLSRCCQAFDIMDGEFRRVPGIRSAKIDLMDRYTKIVAALEECSGLFSSEWNDIKENDAKLHVVSLFTQAYGAFRSFVVWLDDLSYEHPARAYELFGHDRISESLIIVLHRFDKEFSYYYDYVDGRWDDEGDLEEEDSILYPGLSQALEGHMFGLSDIALDILIKHQPTVLKGTWFGPKNEATYFGKHFGLSCREMNDAFTFLGKNGKEVKLNYNWNDDDKVDCHSPIYLALEKFRRV
;
A
#
# COMPACT_ATOMS: atom_id res chain seq x y z
N MET A 1 23.11 -20.76 -12.01
CA MET A 1 21.94 -19.86 -12.01
C MET A 1 22.42 -18.50 -11.54
N ASN A 2 22.29 -17.47 -12.38
CA ASN A 2 23.00 -16.20 -12.21
C ASN A 2 22.33 -15.33 -11.14
N ILE A 3 23.00 -15.13 -10.00
CA ILE A 3 22.58 -14.20 -8.91
C ILE A 3 22.30 -12.78 -9.44
N HIS A 4 22.92 -12.42 -10.57
CA HIS A 4 22.74 -11.12 -11.21
C HIS A 4 21.35 -10.94 -11.84
N ILE A 5 20.78 -11.98 -12.44
CA ILE A 5 19.45 -11.95 -13.05
C ILE A 5 18.36 -11.87 -11.95
N LEU A 6 18.63 -12.47 -10.79
CA LEU A 6 17.75 -12.47 -9.62
C LEU A 6 17.62 -11.08 -8.98
N HIS A 7 18.70 -10.32 -8.90
CA HIS A 7 18.65 -8.93 -8.44
C HIS A 7 17.95 -8.04 -9.45
N GLU A 8 18.22 -8.23 -10.74
CA GLU A 8 17.61 -7.46 -11.82
C GLU A 8 16.09 -7.65 -11.88
N ALA A 9 15.60 -8.89 -11.75
CA ALA A 9 14.17 -9.21 -11.69
C ALA A 9 13.47 -8.60 -10.46
N ALA A 10 14.08 -8.70 -9.28
CA ALA A 10 13.53 -8.13 -8.06
C ALA A 10 13.53 -6.59 -8.08
N ASP A 11 14.54 -5.98 -8.69
CA ASP A 11 14.64 -4.53 -8.86
C ASP A 11 13.66 -4.02 -9.93
N THR A 12 13.45 -4.78 -11.02
CA THR A 12 12.39 -4.52 -12.00
C THR A 12 11.01 -4.59 -11.37
N LEU A 13 10.70 -5.64 -10.58
CA LEU A 13 9.39 -5.78 -9.92
C LEU A 13 9.17 -4.67 -8.88
N LYS A 14 10.18 -4.33 -8.07
CA LYS A 14 10.10 -3.20 -7.13
C LYS A 14 9.95 -1.86 -7.84
N SER A 15 10.63 -1.69 -8.97
CA SER A 15 10.51 -0.50 -9.82
C SER A 15 9.10 -0.40 -10.40
N ALA A 16 8.54 -1.50 -10.91
CA ALA A 16 7.18 -1.59 -11.42
C ALA A 16 6.15 -1.26 -10.32
N THR A 17 6.26 -1.88 -9.14
CA THR A 17 5.42 -1.59 -7.97
C THR A 17 5.52 -0.12 -7.55
N SER A 18 6.73 0.45 -7.54
CA SER A 18 6.95 1.86 -7.23
C SER A 18 6.36 2.80 -8.29
N VAL A 19 6.44 2.45 -9.58
CA VAL A 19 5.83 3.22 -10.67
C VAL A 19 4.31 3.17 -10.57
N LEU A 20 3.71 1.99 -10.36
CA LEU A 20 2.26 1.80 -10.19
C LEU A 20 1.74 2.59 -8.98
N SER A 21 2.41 2.47 -7.82
CA SER A 21 2.06 3.21 -6.60
C SER A 21 2.13 4.73 -6.79
N ARG A 22 3.18 5.23 -7.46
CA ARG A 22 3.31 6.67 -7.79
C ARG A 22 2.27 7.14 -8.78
N CYS A 23 1.77 6.28 -9.66
CA CYS A 23 0.67 6.62 -10.54
C CYS A 23 -0.60 6.80 -9.69
N CYS A 24 -0.96 5.82 -8.86
CA CYS A 24 -2.09 5.96 -7.92
C CYS A 24 -2.01 7.26 -7.11
N GLN A 25 -0.85 7.58 -6.53
CA GLN A 25 -0.64 8.83 -5.77
C GLN A 25 -0.77 10.11 -6.61
N ALA A 26 -0.23 10.12 -7.83
CA ALA A 26 -0.36 11.27 -8.73
C ALA A 26 -1.84 11.49 -9.13
N PHE A 27 -2.63 10.43 -9.15
CA PHE A 27 -4.06 10.49 -9.42
C PHE A 27 -4.91 10.83 -8.20
N ASP A 28 -4.54 10.42 -6.99
CA ASP A 28 -5.17 10.92 -5.75
C ASP A 28 -5.02 12.44 -5.62
N ILE A 29 -3.87 12.97 -6.06
CA ILE A 29 -3.64 14.40 -6.18
C ILE A 29 -4.58 15.00 -7.24
N MET A 30 -4.81 14.32 -8.37
CA MET A 30 -5.77 14.75 -9.38
C MET A 30 -7.23 14.68 -8.91
N ASP A 31 -7.64 13.73 -8.06
CA ASP A 31 -8.97 13.70 -7.42
C ASP A 31 -9.16 14.91 -6.48
N GLY A 32 -8.10 15.28 -5.76
CA GLY A 32 -8.04 16.51 -4.97
C GLY A 32 -8.12 17.79 -5.82
N GLU A 33 -7.42 17.82 -6.97
CA GLU A 33 -7.42 18.94 -7.92
C GLU A 33 -8.68 18.99 -8.81
N PHE A 34 -9.41 17.89 -8.99
CA PHE A 34 -10.75 17.85 -9.60
C PHE A 34 -11.72 18.81 -8.90
N ARG A 35 -11.44 19.13 -7.63
CA ARG A 35 -12.22 20.10 -6.83
C ARG A 35 -11.74 21.55 -6.97
N ARG A 36 -10.56 21.81 -7.57
CA ARG A 36 -9.92 23.15 -7.62
C ARG A 36 -9.01 23.30 -8.86
N VAL A 37 -9.41 24.08 -9.86
CA VAL A 37 -8.66 24.30 -11.12
C VAL A 37 -8.13 25.75 -11.17
N PRO A 38 -6.83 26.00 -11.51
CA PRO A 38 -6.27 25.79 -12.86
C PRO A 38 -4.85 25.19 -13.01
N GLY A 39 -4.70 24.21 -13.95
CA GLY A 39 -3.39 23.63 -14.35
C GLY A 39 -3.37 22.47 -15.38
N ILE A 40 -4.42 22.27 -16.19
CA ILE A 40 -4.76 20.99 -16.88
C ILE A 40 -3.72 20.44 -17.90
N ARG A 41 -2.99 21.29 -18.65
CA ARG A 41 -2.13 20.80 -19.75
C ARG A 41 -0.84 20.09 -19.31
N SER A 42 -0.28 20.46 -18.16
CA SER A 42 0.96 19.85 -17.65
C SER A 42 0.72 18.44 -17.10
N ALA A 43 -0.41 18.25 -16.42
CA ALA A 43 -0.87 16.96 -15.91
C ALA A 43 -1.06 15.91 -17.04
N LYS A 44 -1.57 16.33 -18.20
CA LYS A 44 -1.80 15.44 -19.35
C LYS A 44 -0.51 14.83 -19.94
N ILE A 45 0.56 15.61 -20.04
CA ILE A 45 1.85 15.13 -20.59
C ILE A 45 2.52 14.17 -19.59
N ASP A 46 2.46 14.48 -18.29
CA ASP A 46 2.96 13.61 -17.22
C ASP A 46 2.21 12.27 -17.21
N LEU A 47 0.92 12.29 -17.52
CA LEU A 47 0.09 11.09 -17.57
C LEU A 47 0.48 10.10 -18.66
N MET A 48 0.72 10.59 -19.87
CA MET A 48 1.09 9.76 -21.02
C MET A 48 2.47 9.14 -20.84
N ASP A 49 3.43 9.91 -20.31
CA ASP A 49 4.77 9.40 -20.03
C ASP A 49 4.75 8.32 -18.92
N ARG A 50 3.94 8.54 -17.87
CA ARG A 50 3.70 7.53 -16.82
C ARG A 50 2.99 6.30 -17.35
N TYR A 51 1.99 6.47 -18.23
CA TYR A 51 1.29 5.38 -18.89
C TYR A 51 2.26 4.49 -19.68
N THR A 52 3.12 5.08 -20.52
CA THR A 52 4.10 4.30 -21.29
C THR A 52 5.07 3.53 -20.39
N LYS A 53 5.48 4.12 -19.27
CA LYS A 53 6.34 3.46 -18.27
C LYS A 53 5.63 2.30 -17.57
N ILE A 54 4.35 2.45 -17.24
CA ILE A 54 3.55 1.36 -16.66
C ILE A 54 3.44 0.21 -17.65
N VAL A 55 3.08 0.46 -18.90
CA VAL A 55 2.92 -0.59 -19.91
C VAL A 55 4.24 -1.33 -20.11
N ALA A 56 5.36 -0.62 -20.27
CA ALA A 56 6.67 -1.25 -20.42
C ALA A 56 7.04 -2.12 -19.20
N ALA A 57 6.74 -1.65 -17.98
CA ALA A 57 6.98 -2.41 -16.77
C ALA A 57 6.11 -3.67 -16.68
N LEU A 58 4.83 -3.59 -17.07
CA LEU A 58 3.93 -4.75 -17.11
C LEU A 58 4.37 -5.77 -18.16
N GLU A 59 4.85 -5.32 -19.33
CA GLU A 59 5.41 -6.21 -20.35
C GLU A 59 6.68 -6.92 -19.88
N GLU A 60 7.56 -6.21 -19.17
CA GLU A 60 8.77 -6.78 -18.58
C GLU A 60 8.44 -7.80 -17.49
N CYS A 61 7.49 -7.49 -16.60
CA CYS A 61 7.00 -8.40 -15.57
C CYS A 61 6.36 -9.65 -16.17
N SER A 62 5.56 -9.52 -17.23
CA SER A 62 4.99 -10.67 -17.93
C SER A 62 6.06 -11.54 -18.58
N GLY A 63 7.06 -10.92 -19.23
CA GLY A 63 8.19 -11.65 -19.80
C GLY A 63 8.98 -12.43 -18.74
N LEU A 64 9.21 -11.81 -17.58
CA LEU A 64 9.86 -12.45 -16.44
C LEU A 64 9.03 -13.62 -15.89
N PHE A 65 7.74 -13.41 -15.60
CA PHE A 65 6.88 -14.47 -15.07
C PHE A 65 6.78 -15.62 -16.05
N SER A 66 6.63 -15.35 -17.35
CA SER A 66 6.56 -16.39 -18.37
C SER A 66 7.84 -17.21 -18.49
N SER A 67 9.00 -16.57 -18.39
CA SER A 67 10.30 -17.23 -18.59
C SER A 67 10.84 -17.92 -17.33
N GLU A 68 10.58 -17.36 -16.14
CA GLU A 68 11.14 -17.83 -14.87
C GLU A 68 10.09 -18.49 -13.96
N TRP A 69 8.86 -18.74 -14.44
CA TRP A 69 7.77 -19.20 -13.58
C TRP A 69 8.12 -20.42 -12.72
N ASN A 70 8.81 -21.41 -13.28
CA ASN A 70 9.18 -22.61 -12.54
C ASN A 70 10.13 -22.30 -11.38
N ASP A 71 11.06 -21.37 -11.58
CA ASP A 71 12.00 -20.95 -10.53
C ASP A 71 11.32 -20.01 -9.51
N ILE A 72 10.29 -19.27 -9.93
CA ILE A 72 9.50 -18.40 -9.08
C ILE A 72 8.59 -19.23 -8.18
N LYS A 73 7.79 -20.14 -8.74
CA LYS A 73 6.80 -20.94 -8.01
C LYS A 73 7.41 -21.91 -7.00
N GLU A 74 8.68 -22.25 -7.14
CA GLU A 74 9.43 -23.10 -6.21
C GLU A 74 10.19 -22.31 -5.13
N ASN A 75 10.03 -20.98 -5.08
CA ASN A 75 10.79 -20.11 -4.18
C ASN A 75 9.87 -19.09 -3.47
N ASP A 76 9.71 -19.25 -2.16
CA ASP A 76 8.80 -18.43 -1.35
C ASP A 76 9.15 -16.93 -1.36
N ALA A 77 10.45 -16.59 -1.35
CA ALA A 77 10.87 -15.20 -1.42
C ALA A 77 10.50 -14.55 -2.77
N LYS A 78 10.59 -15.31 -3.87
CA LYS A 78 10.16 -14.83 -5.19
C LYS A 78 8.64 -14.74 -5.28
N LEU A 79 7.92 -15.72 -4.73
CA LEU A 79 6.45 -15.68 -4.66
C LEU A 79 5.94 -14.51 -3.83
N HIS A 80 6.62 -14.16 -2.74
CA HIS A 80 6.29 -12.95 -1.99
C HIS A 80 6.44 -11.69 -2.85
N VAL A 81 7.48 -11.59 -3.68
CA VAL A 81 7.62 -10.48 -4.63
C VAL A 81 6.49 -10.49 -5.67
N VAL A 82 6.06 -11.67 -6.15
CA VAL A 82 4.88 -11.79 -7.02
C VAL A 82 3.62 -11.32 -6.29
N SER A 83 3.42 -11.66 -5.02
CA SER A 83 2.30 -11.19 -4.19
C SER A 83 2.30 -9.66 -4.02
N LEU A 84 3.46 -9.04 -3.78
CA LEU A 84 3.56 -7.58 -3.74
C LEU A 84 3.21 -6.95 -5.11
N PHE A 85 3.58 -7.61 -6.20
CA PHE A 85 3.16 -7.20 -7.54
C PHE A 85 1.65 -7.37 -7.75
N THR A 86 1.04 -8.50 -7.35
CA THR A 86 -0.40 -8.74 -7.51
C THR A 86 -1.23 -7.70 -6.76
N GLN A 87 -0.82 -7.32 -5.54
CA GLN A 87 -1.46 -6.27 -4.75
C GLN A 87 -1.34 -4.90 -5.44
N ALA A 88 -0.15 -4.53 -5.92
CA ALA A 88 0.08 -3.27 -6.60
C ALA A 88 -0.69 -3.18 -7.93
N TYR A 89 -0.75 -4.28 -8.67
CA TYR A 89 -1.54 -4.40 -9.88
C TYR A 89 -3.05 -4.32 -9.59
N GLY A 90 -3.53 -4.94 -8.50
CA GLY A 90 -4.92 -4.83 -8.04
C GLY A 90 -5.31 -3.38 -7.75
N ALA A 91 -4.45 -2.62 -7.07
CA ALA A 91 -4.66 -1.20 -6.82
C ALA A 91 -4.69 -0.38 -8.12
N PHE A 92 -3.77 -0.64 -9.06
CA PHE A 92 -3.80 -0.03 -10.39
C PHE A 92 -5.07 -0.37 -11.16
N ARG A 93 -5.55 -1.61 -11.07
CA ARG A 93 -6.79 -2.05 -11.69
C ARG A 93 -8.01 -1.32 -11.17
N SER A 94 -8.18 -1.26 -9.85
CA SER A 94 -9.26 -0.49 -9.23
C SER A 94 -9.21 0.98 -9.64
N PHE A 95 -8.02 1.54 -9.77
CA PHE A 95 -7.84 2.90 -10.23
C PHE A 95 -8.28 3.11 -11.69
N VAL A 96 -7.86 2.23 -12.62
CA VAL A 96 -8.25 2.33 -14.04
C VAL A 96 -9.77 2.19 -14.21
N VAL A 97 -10.40 1.30 -13.45
CA VAL A 97 -11.87 1.15 -13.45
C VAL A 97 -12.56 2.42 -12.95
N TRP A 98 -12.10 2.97 -11.81
CA TRP A 98 -12.62 4.24 -11.29
C TRP A 98 -12.48 5.37 -12.32
N LEU A 99 -11.37 5.43 -13.04
CA LEU A 99 -11.13 6.44 -14.07
C LEU A 99 -12.09 6.30 -15.25
N ASP A 100 -12.41 5.07 -15.65
CA ASP A 100 -13.39 4.77 -16.71
C ASP A 100 -14.81 5.18 -16.27
N ASP A 101 -15.20 4.80 -15.06
CA ASP A 101 -16.49 5.18 -14.45
C ASP A 101 -16.64 6.71 -14.39
N LEU A 102 -15.60 7.42 -13.93
CA LEU A 102 -15.58 8.89 -13.88
C LEU A 102 -15.70 9.51 -15.27
N SER A 103 -15.04 8.91 -16.26
CA SER A 103 -15.08 9.37 -17.66
C SER A 103 -16.47 9.20 -18.26
N TYR A 104 -17.16 8.12 -17.89
CA TYR A 104 -18.53 7.84 -18.28
C TYR A 104 -19.55 8.76 -17.61
N GLU A 105 -19.42 8.99 -16.29
CA GLU A 105 -20.34 9.84 -15.51
C GLU A 105 -20.18 11.33 -15.80
N HIS A 106 -18.96 11.78 -16.16
CA HIS A 106 -18.62 13.19 -16.35
C HIS A 106 -17.87 13.46 -17.67
N PRO A 107 -18.48 13.20 -18.83
CA PRO A 107 -17.79 13.21 -20.13
C PRO A 107 -17.22 14.59 -20.52
N ALA A 108 -17.89 15.68 -20.16
CA ALA A 108 -17.40 17.03 -20.44
C ALA A 108 -16.11 17.36 -19.66
N ARG A 109 -16.01 16.91 -18.40
CA ARG A 109 -14.82 17.11 -17.56
C ARG A 109 -13.69 16.17 -17.94
N ALA A 110 -14.02 14.92 -18.27
CA ALA A 110 -13.06 13.97 -18.81
C ALA A 110 -12.43 14.49 -20.12
N TYR A 111 -13.25 15.07 -21.00
CA TYR A 111 -12.79 15.72 -22.21
C TYR A 111 -11.91 16.95 -21.94
N GLU A 112 -12.19 17.75 -20.90
CA GLU A 112 -11.32 18.86 -20.52
C GLU A 112 -9.92 18.39 -20.06
N LEU A 113 -9.85 17.29 -19.32
CA LEU A 113 -8.61 16.76 -18.74
C LEU A 113 -7.77 15.96 -19.74
N PHE A 114 -8.41 15.05 -20.48
CA PHE A 114 -7.74 14.11 -21.36
C PHE A 114 -7.80 14.58 -22.83
N GLY A 115 -8.65 15.55 -23.16
CA GLY A 115 -8.86 15.99 -24.53
C GLY A 115 -9.53 14.92 -25.38
N HIS A 116 -9.15 14.84 -26.66
CA HIS A 116 -9.56 13.75 -27.54
C HIS A 116 -8.84 12.42 -27.27
N ASP A 117 -7.83 12.40 -26.40
CA ASP A 117 -7.05 11.21 -26.14
C ASP A 117 -7.87 10.28 -25.27
N ARG A 118 -8.27 9.14 -25.84
CA ARG A 118 -9.02 8.06 -25.19
C ARG A 118 -8.10 7.24 -24.27
N ILE A 119 -7.46 7.93 -23.33
CA ILE A 119 -6.46 7.37 -22.41
C ILE A 119 -7.13 6.34 -21.49
N SER A 120 -8.34 6.63 -21.00
CA SER A 120 -9.14 5.67 -20.21
C SER A 120 -9.44 4.40 -21.01
N GLU A 121 -9.94 4.51 -22.25
CA GLU A 121 -10.21 3.35 -23.10
C GLU A 121 -8.92 2.55 -23.40
N SER A 122 -7.81 3.25 -23.64
CA SER A 122 -6.51 2.62 -23.89
C SER A 122 -6.00 1.86 -22.66
N LEU A 123 -6.14 2.45 -21.48
CA LEU A 123 -5.82 1.83 -20.19
C LEU A 123 -6.70 0.60 -19.92
N ILE A 124 -8.00 0.68 -20.20
CA ILE A 124 -8.93 -0.45 -20.05
C ILE A 124 -8.55 -1.60 -20.99
N ILE A 125 -8.14 -1.33 -22.23
CA ILE A 125 -7.68 -2.37 -23.17
C ILE A 125 -6.40 -3.04 -22.67
N VAL A 126 -5.43 -2.25 -22.21
CA VAL A 126 -4.19 -2.74 -21.61
C VAL A 126 -4.50 -3.60 -20.38
N LEU A 127 -5.41 -3.15 -19.53
CA LEU A 127 -5.83 -3.85 -18.33
C LEU A 127 -6.43 -5.21 -18.66
N HIS A 128 -7.35 -5.28 -19.63
CA HIS A 128 -7.93 -6.57 -20.04
C HIS A 128 -6.89 -7.55 -20.60
N ARG A 129 -5.89 -7.05 -21.33
CA ARG A 129 -4.77 -7.88 -21.80
C ARG A 129 -4.01 -8.48 -20.63
N PHE A 130 -3.56 -7.65 -19.69
CA PHE A 130 -2.76 -8.09 -18.56
C PHE A 130 -3.55 -8.87 -17.50
N ASP A 131 -4.84 -8.61 -17.31
CA ASP A 131 -5.72 -9.41 -16.44
C ASP A 131 -5.72 -10.86 -16.91
N LYS A 132 -5.82 -11.09 -18.23
CA LYS A 132 -5.77 -12.44 -18.80
C LYS A 132 -4.36 -13.05 -18.72
N GLU A 133 -3.33 -12.24 -18.88
CA GLU A 133 -1.93 -12.69 -18.89
C GLU A 133 -1.47 -13.06 -17.49
N PHE A 134 -1.94 -12.35 -16.46
CA PHE A 134 -1.56 -12.58 -15.07
C PHE A 134 -2.51 -13.48 -14.28
N SER A 135 -3.72 -13.79 -14.80
CA SER A 135 -4.73 -14.55 -14.06
C SER A 135 -4.18 -15.87 -13.50
N TYR A 136 -3.39 -16.61 -14.28
CA TYR A 136 -2.81 -17.87 -13.82
C TYR A 136 -1.85 -17.70 -12.63
N TYR A 137 -1.05 -16.62 -12.62
CA TYR A 137 -0.14 -16.35 -11.51
C TYR A 137 -0.90 -15.84 -10.28
N TYR A 138 -1.99 -15.10 -10.51
CA TYR A 138 -2.89 -14.64 -9.44
C TYR A 138 -3.55 -15.83 -8.78
N ASP A 139 -4.21 -16.70 -9.55
CA ASP A 139 -4.86 -17.91 -9.04
C ASP A 139 -3.87 -18.83 -8.32
N TYR A 140 -2.61 -18.88 -8.77
CA TYR A 140 -1.57 -19.68 -8.11
C TYR A 140 -1.10 -19.05 -6.80
N VAL A 141 -0.89 -17.74 -6.77
CA VAL A 141 -0.49 -17.04 -5.54
C VAL A 141 -1.66 -17.02 -4.56
N ASP A 142 -2.87 -16.66 -4.97
CA ASP A 142 -4.07 -16.69 -4.14
C ASP A 142 -4.32 -18.12 -3.64
N GLY A 143 -4.31 -19.11 -4.55
CA GLY A 143 -4.53 -20.52 -4.22
C GLY A 143 -3.46 -21.15 -3.32
N ARG A 144 -2.20 -20.72 -3.40
CA ARG A 144 -1.15 -21.19 -2.48
C ARG A 144 -1.34 -20.63 -1.07
N TRP A 145 -1.91 -19.43 -0.97
CA TRP A 145 -2.18 -18.76 0.31
C TRP A 145 -3.58 -19.15 0.85
N ASP A 146 -4.48 -19.66 0.00
CA ASP A 146 -5.80 -20.20 0.35
C ASP A 146 -5.80 -21.71 0.65
N ASP A 147 -4.93 -22.53 0.01
CA ASP A 147 -4.75 -23.96 0.31
C ASP A 147 -3.87 -24.19 1.56
N GLU A 148 -3.24 -23.13 2.08
CA GLU A 148 -2.76 -23.06 3.47
C GLU A 148 -3.91 -22.64 4.41
N GLY A 149 -5.09 -23.22 4.20
CA GLY A 149 -6.11 -23.31 5.23
C GLY A 149 -5.51 -24.00 6.45
N ASP A 150 -5.45 -23.26 7.56
CA ASP A 150 -4.93 -23.69 8.87
C ASP A 150 -3.39 -23.75 9.01
N LEU A 151 -2.62 -22.88 8.35
CA LEU A 151 -1.30 -22.52 8.88
C LEU A 151 -1.43 -21.35 9.85
N GLU A 152 -1.18 -21.68 11.12
CA GLU A 152 -1.00 -20.79 12.25
C GLU A 152 -0.09 -19.60 11.88
N GLU A 153 -0.67 -18.46 11.47
CA GLU A 153 0.03 -17.17 11.34
C GLU A 153 0.63 -16.70 12.70
N GLU A 154 0.29 -17.37 13.81
CA GLU A 154 0.76 -17.04 15.15
C GLU A 154 2.28 -17.24 15.35
N ASP A 155 2.96 -18.07 14.57
CA ASP A 155 4.37 -18.39 14.81
C ASP A 155 5.40 -17.43 14.18
N SER A 156 4.98 -16.45 13.36
CA SER A 156 5.90 -15.45 12.75
C SER A 156 5.62 -13.98 13.10
N ILE A 157 4.50 -13.72 13.78
CA ILE A 157 4.13 -12.40 14.28
C ILE A 157 5.02 -12.10 15.49
N LEU A 158 5.78 -11.00 15.49
CA LEU A 158 6.66 -10.67 16.63
C LEU A 158 5.87 -10.40 17.92
N TYR A 159 4.62 -9.95 17.79
CA TYR A 159 3.76 -9.51 18.90
C TYR A 159 2.32 -10.00 18.73
N PRO A 160 2.05 -11.31 18.85
CA PRO A 160 0.69 -11.84 18.77
C PRO A 160 -0.16 -11.29 19.92
N GLY A 161 -1.37 -10.84 19.63
CA GLY A 161 -2.31 -10.21 20.56
C GLY A 161 -2.11 -8.70 20.79
N LEU A 162 -1.20 -8.04 20.06
CA LEU A 162 -0.94 -6.61 20.23
C LEU A 162 -2.13 -5.74 19.81
N SER A 163 -2.79 -6.05 18.70
CA SER A 163 -3.99 -5.37 18.20
C SER A 163 -5.13 -5.45 19.22
N GLN A 164 -5.34 -6.62 19.82
CA GLN A 164 -6.33 -6.80 20.89
C GLN A 164 -5.95 -5.98 22.14
N ALA A 165 -4.68 -5.99 22.55
CA ALA A 165 -4.22 -5.19 23.69
C ALA A 165 -4.40 -3.67 23.45
N LEU A 166 -4.41 -3.24 22.18
CA LEU A 166 -4.57 -1.85 21.77
C LEU A 166 -5.99 -1.48 21.33
N GLU A 167 -6.98 -2.37 21.50
CA GLU A 167 -8.37 -2.14 21.08
C GLU A 167 -9.02 -0.91 21.75
N GLY A 168 -8.46 -0.44 22.88
CA GLY A 168 -8.88 0.79 23.57
C GLY A 168 -8.23 2.07 23.05
N HIS A 169 -7.29 1.98 22.09
CA HIS A 169 -6.50 3.09 21.60
C HIS A 169 -6.55 3.24 20.07
N MET A 170 -6.70 2.13 19.35
CA MET A 170 -6.73 2.11 17.89
C MET A 170 -7.72 1.08 17.33
N PHE A 171 -8.06 1.26 16.05
CA PHE A 171 -8.91 0.35 15.28
C PHE A 171 -8.39 0.23 13.85
N GLY A 172 -8.64 -0.91 13.22
CA GLY A 172 -8.41 -1.10 11.78
C GLY A 172 -7.04 -1.64 11.38
N LEU A 173 -6.18 -2.03 12.34
CA LEU A 173 -4.95 -2.79 12.08
C LEU A 173 -4.97 -4.11 12.86
N SER A 174 -4.68 -5.21 12.18
CA SER A 174 -4.44 -6.54 12.79
C SER A 174 -3.01 -6.64 13.35
N ASP A 175 -2.72 -7.71 14.07
CA ASP A 175 -1.38 -8.01 14.58
C ASP A 175 -0.33 -8.06 13.46
N ILE A 176 -0.69 -8.64 12.31
CA ILE A 176 0.17 -8.73 11.13
C ILE A 176 0.48 -7.33 10.59
N ALA A 177 -0.52 -6.47 10.49
CA ALA A 177 -0.31 -5.10 10.01
C ALA A 177 0.56 -4.28 10.98
N LEU A 178 0.41 -4.50 12.28
CA LEU A 178 1.27 -3.89 13.30
C LEU A 178 2.69 -4.45 13.26
N ASP A 179 2.85 -5.75 13.03
CA ASP A 179 4.15 -6.40 12.91
C ASP A 179 4.92 -5.86 11.69
N ILE A 180 4.26 -5.71 10.54
CA ILE A 180 4.80 -5.04 9.35
C ILE A 180 5.24 -3.60 9.68
N LEU A 181 4.37 -2.84 10.37
CA LEU A 181 4.68 -1.48 10.80
C LEU A 181 5.93 -1.43 11.70
N ILE A 182 6.00 -2.30 12.72
CA ILE A 182 7.09 -2.37 13.69
C ILE A 182 8.39 -2.87 13.05
N LYS A 183 8.31 -3.57 11.92
CA LYS A 183 9.44 -3.92 11.05
C LYS A 183 9.83 -2.78 10.09
N HIS A 184 9.29 -1.56 10.27
CA HIS A 184 9.55 -0.36 9.46
C HIS A 184 9.17 -0.52 7.98
N GLN A 185 8.16 -1.35 7.70
CA GLN A 185 7.65 -1.55 6.35
C GLN A 185 6.37 -0.75 6.14
N PRO A 186 6.12 -0.26 4.91
CA PRO A 186 4.92 0.50 4.61
C PRO A 186 3.68 -0.38 4.77
N THR A 187 2.71 0.08 5.55
CA THR A 187 1.41 -0.59 5.68
C THR A 187 0.49 -0.17 4.54
N VAL A 188 -0.24 -1.14 3.96
CA VAL A 188 -1.22 -0.87 2.91
C VAL A 188 -2.51 -0.27 3.49
N LEU A 189 -2.85 -0.68 4.71
CA LEU A 189 -4.02 -0.19 5.43
C LEU A 189 -3.64 0.88 6.44
N LYS A 190 -4.52 1.86 6.59
CA LYS A 190 -4.39 2.93 7.56
C LYS A 190 -5.34 2.71 8.72
N GLY A 191 -4.79 2.50 9.91
CA GLY A 191 -5.56 2.41 11.14
C GLY A 191 -6.11 3.77 11.57
N THR A 192 -7.03 3.77 12.52
CA THR A 192 -7.47 4.97 13.22
C THR A 192 -7.00 4.92 14.66
N TRP A 193 -6.29 5.96 15.10
CA TRP A 193 -5.92 6.12 16.50
C TRP A 193 -6.89 7.09 17.19
N PHE A 194 -7.65 6.58 18.15
CA PHE A 194 -8.60 7.38 18.94
C PHE A 194 -8.12 7.62 20.38
N GLY A 195 -7.05 6.96 20.81
CA GLY A 195 -6.39 7.25 22.07
C GLY A 195 -5.77 8.66 22.10
N PRO A 196 -5.44 9.17 23.30
CA PRO A 196 -4.63 10.38 23.47
C PRO A 196 -3.34 10.38 22.63
N LYS A 197 -2.93 11.57 22.14
CA LYS A 197 -1.77 11.70 21.25
C LYS A 197 -0.42 11.48 21.93
N ASN A 198 -0.34 11.72 23.23
CA ASN A 198 0.84 11.36 24.03
C ASN A 198 1.00 9.84 24.10
N GLU A 199 -0.10 9.09 24.15
CA GLU A 199 -0.06 7.62 24.10
C GLU A 199 0.34 7.10 22.71
N ALA A 200 -0.12 7.73 21.63
CA ALA A 200 0.38 7.44 20.28
C ALA A 200 1.88 7.70 20.15
N THR A 201 2.36 8.76 20.79
CA THR A 201 3.79 9.10 20.80
C THR A 201 4.58 8.07 21.60
N TYR A 202 4.07 7.66 22.76
CA TYR A 202 4.65 6.58 23.56
C TYR A 202 4.72 5.27 22.78
N PHE A 203 3.64 4.85 22.11
CA PHE A 203 3.62 3.64 21.27
C PHE A 203 4.70 3.69 20.18
N GLY A 204 4.76 4.79 19.43
CA GLY A 204 5.73 4.87 18.35
C GLY A 204 7.17 4.95 18.85
N LYS A 205 7.45 5.67 19.94
CA LYS A 205 8.77 5.64 20.61
C LYS A 205 9.10 4.24 21.14
N HIS A 206 8.14 3.52 21.71
CA HIS A 206 8.31 2.16 22.24
C HIS A 206 8.83 1.18 21.18
N PHE A 207 8.30 1.26 19.96
CA PHE A 207 8.71 0.42 18.84
C PHE A 207 9.76 1.06 17.92
N GLY A 208 10.27 2.24 18.25
CA GLY A 208 11.29 2.94 17.47
C GLY A 208 10.77 3.59 16.17
N LEU A 209 9.44 3.69 16.01
CA LEU A 209 8.80 4.29 14.84
C LEU A 209 9.00 5.80 14.81
N SER A 210 9.27 6.32 13.62
CA SER A 210 9.29 7.75 13.37
C SER A 210 7.89 8.33 13.39
N CYS A 211 7.81 9.63 13.67
CA CYS A 211 6.55 10.36 13.60
C CYS A 211 5.92 10.32 12.19
N ARG A 212 6.75 10.16 11.15
CA ARG A 212 6.26 9.98 9.77
C ARG A 212 5.56 8.63 9.62
N GLU A 213 6.21 7.54 10.01
CA GLU A 213 5.64 6.18 9.92
C GLU A 213 4.32 6.09 10.69
N MET A 214 4.23 6.71 11.87
CA MET A 214 2.96 6.79 12.61
C MET A 214 1.86 7.54 11.85
N ASN A 215 2.17 8.64 11.17
CA ASN A 215 1.20 9.41 10.38
C ASN A 215 0.83 8.71 9.05
N ASP A 216 1.70 7.85 8.55
CA ASP A 216 1.46 7.04 7.36
C ASP A 216 0.58 5.83 7.72
N ALA A 217 0.79 5.22 8.88
CA ALA A 217 0.04 4.05 9.36
C ALA A 217 -1.28 4.38 10.07
N PHE A 218 -1.42 5.56 10.67
CA PHE A 218 -2.61 5.94 11.43
C PHE A 218 -3.19 7.29 11.04
N THR A 219 -4.52 7.37 11.06
CA THR A 219 -5.27 8.60 11.11
C THR A 219 -5.52 8.99 12.57
N PHE A 220 -5.12 10.20 12.96
CA PHE A 220 -5.37 10.74 14.30
C PHE A 220 -6.48 11.77 14.26
N LEU A 221 -7.46 11.63 15.15
CA LEU A 221 -8.57 12.57 15.26
C LEU A 221 -8.33 13.61 16.36
N GLY A 222 -8.57 14.88 16.05
CA GLY A 222 -8.58 15.97 17.02
C GLY A 222 -9.89 16.02 17.81
N LYS A 223 -9.94 16.86 18.85
CA LYS A 223 -11.16 17.06 19.67
C LYS A 223 -12.39 17.50 18.89
N ASN A 224 -12.19 18.04 17.68
CA ASN A 224 -13.23 18.48 16.76
C ASN A 224 -13.56 17.44 15.67
N GLY A 225 -13.07 16.20 15.81
CA GLY A 225 -13.26 15.12 14.83
C GLY A 225 -12.48 15.30 13.53
N LYS A 226 -11.64 16.34 13.41
CA LYS A 226 -10.81 16.55 12.22
C LYS A 226 -9.50 15.79 12.33
N GLU A 227 -9.04 15.31 11.18
CA GLU A 227 -7.71 14.73 11.08
C GLU A 227 -6.64 15.75 11.46
N VAL A 228 -5.68 15.27 12.24
CA VAL A 228 -4.55 16.04 12.73
C VAL A 228 -3.32 15.18 12.62
N LYS A 229 -2.17 15.78 12.27
CA LYS A 229 -0.92 15.03 12.29
C LYS A 229 -0.42 14.86 13.72
N LEU A 230 0.13 13.69 13.99
CA LEU A 230 0.94 13.45 15.17
C LEU A 230 2.24 14.25 15.04
N ASN A 231 2.73 14.77 16.16
CA ASN A 231 4.02 15.46 16.25
C ASN A 231 4.64 15.14 17.61
N TYR A 232 5.76 14.40 17.62
CA TYR A 232 6.41 13.97 18.86
C TYR A 232 6.94 15.13 19.69
N ASN A 233 7.35 16.24 19.06
CA ASN A 233 7.87 17.40 19.79
C ASN A 233 6.79 18.16 20.56
N TRP A 234 5.51 17.95 20.23
CA TRP A 234 4.38 18.64 20.87
C TRP A 234 3.56 17.73 21.77
N ASN A 235 3.70 16.42 21.59
CA ASN A 235 2.88 15.41 22.24
C ASN A 235 3.77 14.49 23.08
N ASP A 236 4.52 15.07 24.02
CA ASP A 236 5.47 14.30 24.83
C ASP A 236 4.79 13.16 25.59
N ASP A 237 5.49 12.04 25.66
CA ASP A 237 5.09 10.83 26.36
C ASP A 237 5.43 10.85 27.85
N ASP A 238 6.06 11.91 28.36
CA ASP A 238 6.36 12.14 29.78
C ASP A 238 5.14 12.02 30.72
N LYS A 239 3.92 12.11 30.17
CA LYS A 239 2.65 11.97 30.90
C LYS A 239 2.11 10.53 30.92
N VAL A 240 2.78 9.59 30.26
CA VAL A 240 2.45 8.17 30.27
C VAL A 240 3.24 7.54 31.41
N ASP A 241 2.57 7.25 32.52
CA ASP A 241 3.16 6.55 33.67
C ASP A 241 2.90 5.03 33.61
N CYS A 242 3.43 4.29 34.58
CA CYS A 242 3.26 2.84 34.67
C CYS A 242 1.82 2.38 34.97
N HIS A 243 0.89 3.30 35.23
CA HIS A 243 -0.53 3.03 35.43
C HIS A 243 -1.38 3.41 34.20
N SER A 244 -0.79 4.05 33.19
CA SER A 244 -1.47 4.43 31.96
C SER A 244 -1.93 3.18 31.18
N PRO A 245 -3.14 3.17 30.60
CA PRO A 245 -3.64 2.03 29.83
C PRO A 245 -2.71 1.60 28.70
N ILE A 246 -2.10 2.55 27.98
CA ILE A 246 -1.15 2.23 26.91
C ILE A 246 0.13 1.58 27.44
N TYR A 247 0.59 1.99 28.63
CA TYR A 247 1.77 1.40 29.25
C TYR A 247 1.50 -0.07 29.59
N LEU A 248 0.37 -0.34 30.23
CA LEU A 248 -0.05 -1.69 30.62
C LEU A 248 -0.30 -2.59 29.40
N ALA A 249 -0.84 -2.02 28.32
CA ALA A 249 -1.01 -2.73 27.05
C ALA A 249 0.34 -3.15 26.45
N LEU A 250 1.34 -2.26 26.47
CA LEU A 250 2.64 -2.50 25.83
C LEU A 250 3.67 -3.22 26.72
N GLU A 251 3.46 -3.28 28.03
CA GLU A 251 4.40 -3.90 28.98
C GLU A 251 4.72 -5.36 28.61
N LYS A 252 3.74 -6.08 28.08
CA LYS A 252 3.86 -7.49 27.67
C LYS A 252 4.61 -7.70 26.34
N PHE A 253 4.90 -6.62 25.61
CA PHE A 253 5.47 -6.65 24.26
C PHE A 253 6.83 -5.97 24.17
N ARG A 254 7.51 -5.78 25.31
CA ARG A 254 8.88 -5.22 25.32
C ARG A 254 9.86 -6.16 24.62
N ARG A 255 10.64 -5.62 23.66
CA ARG A 255 11.81 -6.32 23.11
C ARG A 255 12.80 -6.63 24.23
N VAL A 256 13.22 -7.90 24.33
CA VAL A 256 14.37 -8.35 25.14
C VAL A 256 15.66 -7.93 24.43
#